data_AF-A0A373PWZ5-F1
#
_entry.id   AF-A0A373PWZ5-F1
#
_cell.length_a   1.000
_cell.length_b   1.000
_cell.length_c   1.000
_cell.angle_alpha   90.00
_cell.angle_beta   90.00
_cell.angle_gamma   90.00
#
_symmetry.space_group_name_H-M   'P 1'
#
loop_
_entity.id
_entity.type
_entity.pdbx_description
1 polymer ?
#
loop_
_entity_poly.entity_id
_entity_poly.type
_entity_poly.pdbx_seq_one_letter_code
_entity_poly.pdbx_strand_id
1 'polypeptide(L)'
;MVPLREVAEAAGFTVTWDAENRAVILNDGVYSLKIGENSYVKGKMMPLTLSAAPEIVNDLTYVPAEFFAEVTESATVDGTSLVVTAK
;
A
#
# COMPACT_ATOMS: atom_id res chain seq x y z
N MET A 1 6.08 -7.93 -8.79
CA MET A 1 6.36 -7.77 -7.35
C MET A 1 7.31 -6.61 -7.16
N VAL A 2 6.99 -5.69 -6.26
CA VAL A 2 7.83 -4.52 -5.92
C VAL A 2 7.93 -4.39 -4.39
N PRO A 3 9.03 -3.84 -3.86
CA PRO A 3 9.18 -3.66 -2.41
C PRO A 3 8.15 -2.67 -1.89
N LEU A 4 7.23 -3.13 -1.06
CA LEU A 4 6.08 -2.35 -0.61
C LEU A 4 6.53 -1.10 0.14
N ARG A 5 7.39 -1.26 1.15
CA ARG A 5 7.79 -0.17 2.06
C ARG A 5 8.44 0.97 1.29
N GLU A 6 9.47 0.66 0.50
CA GLU A 6 10.23 1.62 -0.28
C GLU A 6 9.33 2.45 -1.21
N VAL A 7 8.45 1.76 -1.96
CA VAL A 7 7.56 2.42 -2.92
C VAL A 7 6.47 3.24 -2.22
N ALA A 8 5.90 2.73 -1.13
CA ALA A 8 4.87 3.40 -0.36
C ALA A 8 5.40 4.65 0.35
N GLU A 9 6.55 4.56 1.01
CA GLU A 9 7.18 5.69 1.70
C GLU A 9 7.64 6.77 0.71
N ALA A 10 8.17 6.38 -0.45
CA ALA A 10 8.49 7.31 -1.54
C ALA A 10 7.25 8.04 -2.10
N ALA A 11 6.09 7.40 -2.06
CA ALA A 11 4.81 7.99 -2.43
C ALA A 11 4.14 8.80 -1.29
N GLY A 12 4.79 8.92 -0.13
CA GLY A 12 4.31 9.73 1.01
C GLY A 12 3.38 9.00 1.98
N PHE A 13 3.25 7.67 1.87
CA PHE A 13 2.47 6.87 2.82
C PHE A 13 3.31 6.48 4.05
N THR A 14 2.66 6.37 5.21
CA THR A 14 3.25 5.70 6.38
C THR A 14 3.05 4.19 6.27
N VAL A 15 4.03 3.40 6.73
CA VAL A 15 4.00 1.93 6.66
C VAL A 15 4.33 1.30 8.01
N THR A 16 3.35 0.60 8.58
CA THR A 16 3.45 -0.11 9.85
C THR A 16 3.33 -1.61 9.63
N TRP A 17 4.12 -2.39 10.36
CA TRP A 17 3.99 -3.84 10.38
C TRP A 17 3.20 -4.29 11.60
N ASP A 18 2.15 -5.07 11.38
CA ASP A 18 1.36 -5.73 12.41
C ASP A 18 1.77 -7.22 12.48
N ALA A 19 2.62 -7.54 13.45
CA ALA A 19 3.17 -8.88 13.60
C ALA A 19 2.13 -9.91 14.05
N GLU A 20 1.12 -9.49 14.81
CA GLU A 20 0.05 -10.36 15.31
C GLU A 20 -0.80 -10.92 14.16
N ASN A 21 -1.21 -10.07 13.23
CA ASN A 21 -2.05 -10.45 12.08
C ASN A 21 -1.23 -10.74 10.82
N ARG A 22 0.11 -10.64 10.88
CA ARG A 22 1.01 -10.69 9.73
C ARG A 22 0.52 -9.79 8.59
N ALA A 23 0.30 -8.52 8.92
CA ALA A 23 -0.26 -7.55 7.99
C ALA A 23 0.61 -6.30 7.89
N VAL A 24 0.68 -5.74 6.69
CA VAL A 24 1.20 -4.40 6.46
C VAL A 24 0.04 -3.43 6.48
N ILE A 25 0.18 -2.39 7.29
CA ILE A 25 -0.80 -1.32 7.45
C ILE A 25 -0.22 -0.05 6.85
N LEU A 26 -0.94 0.59 5.93
CA LEU A 26 -0.52 1.85 5.32
C LEU A 26 -1.45 2.98 5.73
N ASN A 27 -0.86 4.16 5.90
CA ASN A 27 -1.54 5.43 6.14
C ASN A 27 -2.54 5.35 7.31
N ASP A 28 -2.06 4.85 8.45
CA ASP A 28 -2.84 4.73 9.69
C ASP A 28 -4.12 3.86 9.55
N GLY A 29 -4.04 2.77 8.78
CA GLY A 29 -5.16 1.83 8.63
C GLY A 29 -6.07 2.09 7.44
N VAL A 30 -5.74 3.05 6.59
CA VAL A 30 -6.47 3.25 5.32
C VAL A 30 -6.27 2.06 4.39
N TYR A 31 -5.09 1.45 4.35
CA TYR A 31 -4.87 0.21 3.60
C TYR A 31 -4.29 -0.88 4.51
N SER A 32 -4.76 -2.10 4.32
CA SER A 32 -4.25 -3.29 5.04
C SER A 32 -4.04 -4.44 4.07
N LEU A 33 -2.85 -5.02 4.10
CA LEU A 33 -2.43 -6.14 3.26
C LEU A 33 -1.93 -7.27 4.15
N LYS A 34 -2.50 -8.46 4.04
CA LYS A 34 -2.04 -9.64 4.78
C LYS A 34 -1.10 -10.46 3.94
N ILE A 35 -0.01 -10.92 4.57
CA ILE A 35 0.96 -11.80 3.90
C ILE A 35 0.29 -13.13 3.56
N GLY A 36 0.41 -13.56 2.30
CA GLY A 36 -0.19 -14.78 1.80
C GLY A 36 -1.64 -14.66 1.34
N GLU A 37 -2.27 -13.50 1.44
CA GLU A 37 -3.63 -13.28 0.93
C GLU A 37 -3.61 -12.46 -0.36
N ASN A 38 -4.23 -12.95 -1.44
CA ASN A 38 -4.37 -12.24 -2.71
C ASN A 38 -5.42 -11.11 -2.64
N SER A 39 -5.42 -10.34 -1.56
CA SER A 39 -6.34 -9.23 -1.38
C SER A 39 -5.79 -8.17 -0.45
N TYR A 40 -6.37 -6.97 -0.51
CA TYR A 40 -6.14 -5.91 0.44
C TYR A 40 -7.46 -5.24 0.83
N VAL A 41 -7.48 -4.56 1.98
CA VAL A 41 -8.63 -3.80 2.46
C VAL A 41 -8.33 -2.31 2.37
N LYS A 42 -9.29 -1.53 1.86
CA LYS A 42 -9.30 -0.06 1.91
C LYS A 42 -10.32 0.42 2.94
N GLY A 43 -9.87 0.91 4.08
CA GLY A 43 -10.72 1.36 5.19
C GLY A 43 -11.65 0.25 5.70
N LYS A 44 -12.97 0.45 5.57
CA LYS A 44 -14.01 -0.52 5.97
C LYS A 44 -14.69 -1.21 4.79
N MET A 45 -14.09 -1.15 3.60
CA MET A 45 -14.64 -1.77 2.39
C MET A 45 -14.42 -3.29 2.35
N MET A 46 -15.13 -3.96 1.44
CA MET A 46 -14.84 -5.37 1.13
C MET A 46 -13.40 -5.52 0.60
N PRO A 47 -12.73 -6.65 0.89
CA PRO A 47 -11.40 -6.91 0.35
C PRO A 47 -11.38 -6.82 -1.18
N LEU A 48 -10.44 -6.08 -1.73
CA LEU A 48 -10.17 -5.99 -3.16
C LEU A 48 -9.11 -7.01 -3.53
N THR A 49 -9.25 -7.63 -4.70
CA THR A 49 -8.38 -8.73 -5.14
C THR A 49 -7.06 -8.19 -5.69
N LEU A 50 -5.99 -8.93 -5.44
CA LEU A 50 -4.68 -8.74 -6.04
C LEU A 50 -4.38 -9.90 -7.00
N SER A 51 -3.63 -9.64 -8.07
CA SER A 51 -3.15 -10.71 -8.96
C SER A 51 -2.26 -11.75 -8.26
N ALA A 52 -1.59 -11.37 -7.16
CA ALA A 52 -0.80 -12.26 -6.32
C ALA A 52 -0.76 -11.80 -4.86
N ALA A 53 -0.58 -12.74 -3.92
CA ALA A 53 -0.44 -12.42 -2.51
C ALA A 53 0.82 -11.60 -2.22
N PRO A 54 0.78 -10.69 -1.23
CA PRO A 54 1.96 -10.14 -0.59
C PRO A 54 2.84 -11.26 -0.01
N GLU A 55 4.14 -11.16 -0.21
CA GLU A 55 5.12 -12.13 0.27
C GLU A 55 6.31 -11.44 0.95
N ILE A 56 6.95 -12.11 1.90
CA ILE A 56 8.17 -11.62 2.53
C ILE A 56 9.36 -12.35 1.90
N VAL A 57 10.28 -11.60 1.29
CA VAL A 57 11.50 -12.10 0.66
C VAL A 57 12.67 -11.28 1.19
N ASN A 58 13.65 -11.94 1.82
CA ASN A 58 14.80 -11.28 2.46
C ASN A 58 14.39 -10.13 3.40
N ASP A 59 13.44 -10.39 4.30
CA ASP A 59 12.89 -9.42 5.26
C ASP A 59 12.16 -8.21 4.65
N LEU A 60 11.94 -8.21 3.33
CA LEU A 60 11.15 -7.19 2.63
C LEU A 60 9.81 -7.74 2.19
N THR A 61 8.75 -6.97 2.42
CA THR A 61 7.42 -7.29 1.86
C THR A 61 7.36 -6.86 0.40
N TYR A 62 7.03 -7.79 -0.48
CA TYR A 62 6.77 -7.56 -1.89
C TYR A 62 5.28 -7.66 -2.17
N VAL A 63 4.79 -6.78 -3.04
CA VAL A 63 3.39 -6.78 -3.51
C VAL A 63 3.28 -6.57 -5.01
N PRO A 64 2.17 -6.97 -5.65
CA PRO A 64 1.92 -6.66 -7.06
C PRO A 64 1.95 -5.15 -7.31
N ALA A 65 2.56 -4.72 -8.41
CA ALA A 65 2.67 -3.30 -8.73
C ALA A 65 1.30 -2.64 -8.97
N GLU A 66 0.29 -3.41 -9.36
CA GLU A 66 -1.10 -2.94 -9.54
C GLU A 66 -1.69 -2.33 -8.26
N PHE A 67 -1.24 -2.80 -7.08
CA PHE A 67 -1.66 -2.22 -5.80
C PHE A 67 -1.33 -0.73 -5.75
N PHE A 68 -0.16 -0.34 -6.27
CA PHE A 68 0.27 1.05 -6.27
C PHE A 68 -0.46 1.93 -7.28
N ALA A 69 -0.90 1.38 -8.41
CA ALA A 69 -1.75 2.12 -9.35
C ALA A 69 -3.06 2.56 -8.67
N GLU A 70 -3.73 1.61 -8.01
CA GLU A 70 -5.02 1.83 -7.35
C GLU A 70 -4.95 2.81 -6.16
N VAL A 71 -3.93 2.70 -5.30
CA VAL A 71 -3.79 3.59 -4.14
C VAL A 71 -3.30 5.00 -4.51
N THR A 72 -2.56 5.16 -5.61
CA THR A 72 -2.10 6.48 -6.08
C THR A 72 -3.15 7.22 -6.89
N GLU A 73 -3.95 6.52 -7.70
CA GLU A 73 -5.13 7.12 -8.36
C GLU A 73 -6.12 7.64 -7.31
N SER A 74 -6.34 6.88 -6.24
CA SER A 74 -7.15 7.30 -5.09
C SER A 74 -6.62 8.55 -4.38
N ALA A 75 -5.31 8.83 -4.40
CA ALA A 75 -4.72 10.00 -3.77
C ALA A 75 -4.87 11.28 -4.62
N THR A 76 -5.09 11.12 -5.93
CA THR A 76 -5.25 12.26 -6.87
C THR A 76 -6.70 12.77 -6.98
N VAL A 77 -7.68 12.04 -6.42
CA VAL A 77 -9.12 12.41 -6.46
C VAL A 77 -9.56 13.21 -5.21
N ASP A 78 -8.63 13.89 -4.54
CA ASP A 78 -8.93 14.88 -3.48
C ASP A 78 -8.31 16.27 -3.82
N GLY A 79 -8.62 16.76 -5.03
CA GLY A 79 -8.88 18.17 -5.32
C GLY A 79 -7.93 19.27 -4.78
N THR A 80 -6.64 19.01 -4.59
CA THR A 80 -5.70 20.06 -4.13
C THR A 80 -4.45 20.08 -5.00
N SER A 81 -4.37 21.11 -5.84
CA SER A 81 -3.21 21.42 -6.69
C SER A 81 -1.91 21.47 -5.88
N LEU A 82 -0.98 20.57 -6.18
CA LEU A 82 0.42 20.68 -5.78
C LEU A 82 1.07 21.81 -6.60
N VAL A 83 1.20 22.99 -6.00
CA VAL A 83 2.10 24.03 -6.53
C VAL A 83 3.53 23.60 -6.20
N VAL A 84 4.24 23.07 -7.19
CA VAL A 84 5.68 22.87 -7.10
C VAL A 84 6.35 24.22 -7.39
N THR A 85 6.71 24.95 -6.34
CA THR A 85 7.67 26.04 -6.45
C THR A 85 9.07 25.46 -6.25
N ALA A 86 9.75 25.14 -7.36
CA ALA A 86 11.18 24.91 -7.35
C ALA A 86 11.90 26.27 -7.16
N LYS A 87 12.88 26.32 -6.25
CA LYS A 87 13.82 27.44 -6.11
C LYS A 87 15.08 27.15 -6.93
#